data_AF-A0A6B4PJZ8-F1
#
_entry.id   AF-A0A6B4PJZ8-F1
#
_cell.length_a   1.000
_cell.length_b   1.000
_cell.length_c   1.000
_cell.angle_alpha   90.00
_cell.angle_beta   90.00
_cell.angle_gamma   90.00
#
_symmetry.space_group_name_H-M   'P 1'
#
loop_
_entity.id
_entity.type
_entity.pdbx_description
1 polymer ?
#
loop_
_entity_poly.entity_id
_entity_poly.type
_entity_poly.pdbx_seq_one_letter_code
_entity_poly.pdbx_strand_id
1 'polypeptide(L)'
;MDENKVIELIRKKFDEKGNPAKIPLIKGNRFFNATMKDEGIYVNNLNTQPFLPWDVFVEAIKLITIKGGKAFKGNAMNSKLGKDKLPLDSIEGHIACSIYGKKVNDSVFRRISPIAGILVWASLCRNEPGYLILNHVV
;
A
#
# COMPACT_ATOMS: atom_id res chain seq x y z
N MET A 1 -3.98 -9.90 12.12
CA MET A 1 -5.22 -9.19 11.75
C MET A 1 -5.86 -9.95 10.60
N ASP A 2 -7.15 -10.23 10.68
CA ASP A 2 -7.92 -10.91 9.62
C ASP A 2 -8.01 -10.00 8.37
N GLU A 3 -8.02 -10.59 7.18
CA GLU A 3 -8.22 -9.93 5.88
C GLU A 3 -9.47 -9.05 5.88
N ASN A 4 -10.57 -9.58 6.41
CA ASN A 4 -11.84 -8.86 6.52
C ASN A 4 -11.69 -7.59 7.35
N LYS A 5 -10.84 -7.63 8.39
CA LYS A 5 -10.63 -6.49 9.28
C LYS A 5 -9.84 -5.36 8.61
N VAL A 6 -8.87 -5.69 7.75
CA VAL A 6 -8.14 -4.68 6.96
C VAL A 6 -9.11 -3.89 6.10
N ILE A 7 -9.96 -4.60 5.36
CA ILE A 7 -10.90 -4.01 4.42
C ILE A 7 -11.95 -3.19 5.18
N GLU A 8 -12.51 -3.73 6.27
CA GLU A 8 -13.49 -3.04 7.12
C GLU A 8 -12.96 -1.70 7.64
N LEU A 9 -11.71 -1.67 8.13
CA LEU A 9 -11.10 -0.45 8.68
C LEU A 9 -10.86 0.61 7.60
N ILE A 10 -10.46 0.21 6.39
CA ILE A 10 -10.32 1.14 5.27
C ILE A 10 -11.69 1.66 4.82
N ARG A 11 -12.70 0.77 4.69
CA ARG A 11 -14.08 1.14 4.34
C ARG A 11 -14.67 2.14 5.33
N LYS A 12 -14.57 1.83 6.62
CA LYS A 12 -15.00 2.73 7.70
C LYS A 12 -14.33 4.10 7.57
N LYS A 13 -13.07 4.16 7.16
CA LYS A 13 -12.39 5.44 6.94
C LYS A 13 -12.99 6.25 5.79
N PHE A 14 -13.36 5.59 4.70
CA PHE A 14 -14.09 6.23 3.61
C PHE A 14 -15.50 6.68 4.05
N ASP A 15 -16.21 5.89 4.86
CA ASP A 15 -17.51 6.29 5.39
C ASP A 15 -17.41 7.52 6.29
N GLU A 16 -16.36 7.61 7.12
CA GLU A 16 -16.09 8.74 8.01
C GLU A 16 -15.66 10.02 7.29
N LYS A 17 -14.93 9.90 6.17
CA LYS A 17 -14.26 11.03 5.50
C LYS A 17 -14.84 11.38 4.13
N GLY A 18 -15.73 10.55 3.60
CA GLY A 18 -16.31 10.66 2.28
C GLY A 18 -15.61 9.80 1.23
N ASN A 19 -16.36 9.50 0.17
CA ASN A 19 -15.90 8.77 -1.01
C ASN A 19 -16.38 9.53 -2.28
N PRO A 20 -15.48 10.16 -3.06
CA PRO A 20 -14.03 10.07 -3.00
C PRO A 20 -13.40 10.82 -1.82
N ALA A 21 -12.23 10.33 -1.38
CA ALA A 21 -11.42 10.94 -0.33
C ALA A 21 -10.16 11.60 -0.89
N LYS A 22 -9.76 12.72 -0.28
CA LYS A 22 -8.47 13.39 -0.53
C LYS A 22 -7.44 12.91 0.50
N ILE A 23 -6.48 12.10 0.06
CA ILE A 23 -5.51 11.42 0.94
C ILE A 23 -4.14 12.09 0.82
N PRO A 24 -3.47 12.42 1.94
CA PRO A 24 -2.14 13.02 1.91
C PRO A 24 -1.10 12.02 1.37
N LEU A 25 -0.18 12.52 0.55
CA LEU A 25 1.05 11.80 0.26
C LEU A 25 1.95 11.79 1.49
N ILE A 26 2.70 10.71 1.65
CA ILE A 26 3.67 10.57 2.75
C ILE A 26 4.70 11.70 2.80
N LYS A 27 5.02 12.30 1.64
CA LYS A 27 6.01 13.37 1.53
C LYS A 27 5.48 14.58 0.76
N GLY A 28 5.76 15.75 1.33
CA GLY A 28 5.32 17.04 0.82
C GLY A 28 3.85 17.27 1.13
N ASN A 29 3.45 18.54 1.23
CA ASN A 29 2.08 18.97 1.46
C ASN A 29 1.19 18.74 0.21
N ARG A 30 1.16 17.50 -0.28
CA ARG A 30 0.52 17.06 -1.52
C ARG A 30 -0.46 15.93 -1.21
N PHE A 31 -1.43 15.77 -2.09
CA PHE A 31 -2.53 14.81 -1.93
C PHE A 31 -2.80 14.06 -3.23
N PHE A 32 -3.46 12.92 -3.12
CA PHE A 32 -4.10 12.22 -4.24
C PHE A 32 -5.56 11.97 -3.90
N ASN A 33 -6.39 11.81 -4.93
CA ASN A 33 -7.79 11.44 -4.76
C ASN A 33 -7.90 9.92 -4.85
N ALA A 34 -8.67 9.34 -3.93
CA ALA A 34 -8.98 7.93 -3.88
C ALA A 34 -10.50 7.74 -3.91
N THR A 35 -10.97 6.83 -4.76
CA THR A 35 -12.38 6.44 -4.83
C THR A 35 -12.49 4.96 -4.49
N MET A 36 -13.20 4.65 -3.42
CA MET A 36 -13.52 3.29 -3.03
C MET A 36 -14.65 2.72 -3.89
N LYS A 37 -14.49 1.47 -4.31
CA LYS A 37 -15.46 0.62 -5.02
C LYS A 37 -15.52 -0.75 -4.35
N ASP A 38 -16.41 -1.61 -4.83
CA ASP A 38 -16.64 -2.93 -4.22
C ASP A 38 -15.40 -3.82 -4.29
N GLU A 39 -14.65 -3.73 -5.38
CA GLU A 39 -13.47 -4.54 -5.70
C GLU A 39 -12.14 -3.96 -5.17
N GLY A 40 -12.11 -2.68 -4.77
CA GLY A 40 -10.89 -2.04 -4.31
C GLY A 40 -10.94 -0.50 -4.35
N ILE A 41 -9.79 0.11 -4.66
CA ILE A 41 -9.63 1.56 -4.62
C ILE A 41 -8.99 2.06 -5.92
N TYR A 42 -9.61 3.06 -6.53
CA TYR A 42 -9.04 3.79 -7.66
C TYR A 42 -8.33 5.05 -7.16
N VAL A 43 -7.12 5.31 -7.65
CA VAL A 43 -6.33 6.50 -7.30
C VAL A 43 -5.88 7.26 -8.53
N ASN A 44 -5.86 8.60 -8.45
CA ASN A 44 -5.49 9.44 -9.59
C ASN A 44 -3.97 9.63 -9.79
N ASN A 45 -3.13 9.11 -8.88
CA ASN A 45 -1.68 9.27 -8.92
C ASN A 45 -0.92 8.06 -9.51
N LEU A 46 -1.64 7.09 -10.09
CA LEU A 46 -1.06 5.94 -10.80
C LEU A 46 -1.31 5.97 -12.31
N ASN A 47 -1.68 7.12 -12.87
CA ASN A 47 -1.82 7.36 -14.30
C ASN A 47 -2.60 6.23 -15.03
N THR A 48 -1.92 5.40 -15.82
CA THR A 48 -2.53 4.33 -16.64
C THR A 48 -2.95 3.09 -15.85
N GLN A 49 -2.58 2.96 -14.57
CA GLN A 49 -2.92 1.80 -13.73
C GLN A 49 -3.52 2.26 -12.38
N PRO A 50 -4.68 2.96 -12.40
CA PRO A 50 -5.27 3.63 -11.22
C PRO A 50 -5.81 2.67 -10.17
N PHE A 51 -6.07 1.41 -10.54
CA PHE A 51 -6.78 0.47 -9.70
C PHE A 51 -5.85 -0.31 -8.75
N LEU A 52 -6.24 -0.35 -7.47
CA LEU A 52 -5.62 -1.13 -6.39
C LEU A 52 -6.68 -2.08 -5.80
N PRO A 53 -6.65 -3.39 -6.10
CA PRO A 53 -7.60 -4.35 -5.53
C PRO A 53 -7.39 -4.48 -4.01
N TRP A 54 -8.41 -4.92 -3.28
CA TRP A 54 -8.33 -5.09 -1.82
C TRP A 54 -7.13 -5.93 -1.36
N ASP A 55 -6.79 -6.97 -2.11
CA ASP A 55 -5.67 -7.88 -1.84
C ASP A 55 -4.33 -7.15 -1.70
N VAL A 56 -4.14 -6.01 -2.37
CA VAL A 56 -2.95 -5.16 -2.22
C VAL A 56 -2.76 -4.72 -0.77
N PHE A 57 -3.84 -4.32 -0.09
CA PHE A 57 -3.78 -3.83 1.29
C PHE A 57 -3.71 -4.98 2.29
N VAL A 58 -4.45 -6.06 2.02
CA VAL A 58 -4.43 -7.28 2.84
C VAL A 58 -3.03 -7.88 2.87
N GLU A 59 -2.43 -8.11 1.71
CA GLU A 59 -1.09 -8.69 1.61
C GLU A 59 -0.01 -7.76 2.18
N ALA A 60 -0.15 -6.44 2.03
CA ALA A 60 0.75 -5.48 2.67
C ALA A 60 0.74 -5.62 4.20
N ILE A 61 -0.43 -5.66 4.83
CA ILE A 61 -0.55 -5.79 6.28
C ILE A 61 -0.09 -7.17 6.76
N LYS A 62 -0.43 -8.23 6.02
CA LYS A 62 0.03 -9.59 6.30
C LYS A 62 1.55 -9.67 6.32
N LEU A 63 2.22 -9.12 5.31
CA LEU A 63 3.69 -9.04 5.27
C LEU A 63 4.25 -8.25 6.46
N ILE A 64 3.71 -7.05 6.75
CA ILE A 64 4.15 -6.24 7.89
C ILE A 64 4.01 -7.03 9.21
N THR A 65 2.91 -7.76 9.37
CA THR A 65 2.64 -8.58 10.56
C THR A 65 3.65 -9.72 10.70
N ILE A 66 3.89 -10.48 9.62
CA ILE A 66 4.86 -11.60 9.60
C ILE A 66 6.28 -11.09 9.90
N LYS A 67 6.61 -9.86 9.50
CA LYS A 67 7.91 -9.22 9.80
C LYS A 67 7.98 -8.56 11.18
N GLY A 68 7.11 -8.94 12.12
CA GLY A 68 7.12 -8.41 13.49
C GLY A 68 6.59 -6.98 13.61
N GLY A 69 5.68 -6.59 12.73
CA GLY A 69 5.01 -5.28 12.77
C GLY A 69 5.74 -4.16 12.04
N LYS A 70 6.88 -4.42 11.38
CA LYS A 70 7.64 -3.41 10.60
C LYS A 70 8.13 -4.01 9.29
N ALA A 71 7.88 -3.32 8.17
CA ALA A 71 8.39 -3.74 6.86
C ALA A 71 8.95 -2.58 6.03
N PHE A 72 10.00 -2.90 5.26
CA PHE A 72 10.58 -1.98 4.29
C PHE A 72 9.59 -1.77 3.13
N LYS A 73 9.39 -0.51 2.74
CA LYS A 73 8.46 -0.13 1.66
C LYS A 73 8.85 -0.68 0.30
N GLY A 74 10.15 -0.73 0.02
CA GLY A 74 10.65 -0.98 -1.33
C GLY A 74 10.61 0.28 -2.19
N ASN A 75 11.41 0.26 -3.26
CA ASN A 75 11.50 1.34 -4.22
C ASN A 75 11.79 0.79 -5.63
N ALA A 76 10.74 0.66 -6.42
CA ALA A 76 10.81 0.24 -7.82
C ALA A 76 11.44 1.28 -8.75
N MET A 77 11.67 2.52 -8.29
CA MET A 77 12.28 3.56 -9.12
C MET A 77 13.72 3.16 -9.49
N ASN A 78 13.92 2.91 -10.79
CA ASN A 78 15.20 2.48 -11.36
C ASN A 78 15.76 1.20 -10.70
N SER A 79 14.88 0.32 -10.21
CA SER A 79 15.26 -0.97 -9.63
C SER A 79 14.36 -2.07 -10.18
N LYS A 80 14.95 -3.22 -10.47
CA LYS A 80 14.23 -4.44 -10.83
C LYS A 80 13.85 -5.23 -9.58
N LEU A 81 12.81 -6.06 -9.69
CA LEU A 81 12.37 -6.92 -8.60
C LEU A 81 13.48 -7.89 -8.17
N GLY A 82 13.70 -8.02 -6.86
CA GLY A 82 14.75 -8.84 -6.27
C GLY A 82 16.13 -8.18 -6.20
N LYS A 83 16.24 -6.87 -6.50
CA LYS A 83 17.47 -6.08 -6.32
C LYS A 83 17.41 -5.25 -5.04
N ASP A 84 18.55 -4.70 -4.62
CA ASP A 84 18.76 -4.04 -3.32
C ASP A 84 17.66 -3.04 -2.92
N LYS A 85 17.16 -2.24 -3.85
CA LYS A 85 16.11 -1.23 -3.59
C LYS A 85 14.69 -1.80 -3.64
N LEU A 86 14.49 -2.96 -4.26
CA LEU A 86 13.19 -3.63 -4.40
C LEU A 86 13.32 -5.13 -4.14
N PRO A 87 13.70 -5.55 -2.91
CA PRO A 87 13.78 -6.96 -2.57
C PRO A 87 12.36 -7.55 -2.50
N LEU A 88 12.24 -8.87 -2.69
CA LEU A 88 10.97 -9.59 -2.68
C LEU A 88 10.22 -9.46 -1.35
N ASP A 89 10.95 -9.25 -0.26
CA ASP A 89 10.43 -9.14 1.09
C ASP A 89 10.12 -7.68 1.52
N SER A 90 10.23 -6.73 0.59
CA SER A 90 9.69 -5.38 0.75
C SER A 90 8.20 -5.35 0.40
N ILE A 91 7.45 -4.35 0.89
CA ILE A 91 6.02 -4.22 0.60
C ILE A 91 5.75 -4.14 -0.91
N GLU A 92 6.44 -3.25 -1.62
CA GLU A 92 6.25 -3.10 -3.07
C GLU A 92 6.73 -4.33 -3.85
N GLY A 93 7.82 -4.97 -3.41
CA GLY A 93 8.33 -6.18 -4.06
C GLY A 93 7.40 -7.39 -3.87
N HIS A 94 6.91 -7.60 -2.65
CA HIS A 94 5.97 -8.65 -2.30
C HIS A 94 4.69 -8.51 -3.12
N ILE A 95 4.06 -7.33 -3.11
CA ILE A 95 2.84 -7.04 -3.87
C ILE A 95 3.05 -7.21 -5.38
N ALA A 96 4.19 -6.78 -5.91
CA ALA A 96 4.51 -6.97 -7.31
C ALA A 96 4.52 -8.46 -7.70
N CYS A 97 5.06 -9.32 -6.83
CA CYS A 97 5.14 -10.76 -7.06
C CYS A 97 3.79 -11.45 -6.83
N SER A 98 3.16 -11.24 -5.66
CA SER A 98 2.00 -12.01 -5.22
C SER A 98 0.69 -11.57 -5.89
N ILE A 99 0.53 -10.28 -6.18
CA ILE A 99 -0.72 -9.74 -6.75
C ILE A 99 -0.59 -9.48 -8.25
N TYR A 100 0.54 -8.95 -8.68
CA TYR A 100 0.74 -8.52 -10.08
C TYR A 100 1.58 -9.49 -10.92
N GLY A 101 1.92 -10.67 -10.38
CA GLY A 101 2.58 -11.76 -11.11
C GLY A 101 3.98 -11.42 -11.65
N LYS A 102 4.66 -10.42 -11.08
CA LYS A 102 6.02 -10.03 -11.49
C LYS A 102 7.04 -11.04 -11.03
N LYS A 103 8.04 -11.30 -11.88
CA LYS A 103 9.14 -12.22 -11.63
C LYS A 103 10.41 -11.46 -11.28
N VAL A 104 11.36 -12.15 -10.65
CA VAL A 104 12.69 -11.61 -10.36
C VAL A 104 13.31 -11.05 -11.65
N ASN A 105 13.93 -9.89 -11.55
CA ASN A 105 14.47 -9.07 -12.65
C ASN A 105 13.44 -8.32 -13.53
N ASP A 106 12.14 -8.44 -13.26
CA ASP A 106 11.15 -7.60 -13.95
C ASP A 106 11.19 -6.15 -13.49
N SER A 107 10.84 -5.25 -14.40
CA SER A 107 10.48 -3.87 -14.05
C SER A 107 9.09 -3.84 -13.42
N VAL A 108 8.97 -3.12 -12.31
CA VAL A 108 7.74 -2.99 -11.53
C VAL A 108 7.18 -1.58 -11.68
N PHE A 109 5.88 -1.48 -11.99
CA PHE A 109 5.19 -0.21 -11.97
C PHE A 109 4.99 0.25 -10.53
N ARG A 110 5.50 1.44 -10.20
CA ARG A 110 5.60 1.96 -8.84
C ARG A 110 4.21 2.25 -8.25
N ARG A 111 3.89 1.61 -7.13
CA ARG A 111 2.59 1.75 -6.43
C ARG A 111 2.70 2.02 -4.94
N ILE A 112 3.92 1.99 -4.39
CA ILE A 112 4.12 2.09 -2.95
C ILE A 112 3.55 3.38 -2.32
N SER A 113 3.50 4.48 -3.09
CA SER A 113 3.04 5.79 -2.59
C SER A 113 1.56 5.80 -2.19
N PRO A 114 0.58 5.50 -3.06
CA PRO A 114 -0.82 5.42 -2.64
C PRO A 114 -1.09 4.29 -1.66
N ILE A 115 -0.41 3.14 -1.76
CA ILE A 115 -0.55 2.04 -0.80
C ILE A 115 -0.20 2.50 0.61
N ALA A 116 1.00 3.07 0.80
CA ALA A 116 1.42 3.61 2.09
C ALA A 116 0.52 4.75 2.57
N GLY A 117 0.10 5.64 1.67
CA GLY A 117 -0.79 6.76 1.99
C GLY A 117 -2.14 6.29 2.54
N ILE A 118 -2.78 5.31 1.89
CA ILE A 118 -4.08 4.76 2.32
C ILE A 118 -3.95 4.04 3.67
N LEU A 119 -2.93 3.19 3.86
CA LEU A 119 -2.75 2.47 5.13
C LEU A 119 -2.50 3.42 6.31
N VAL A 120 -1.74 4.50 6.09
CA VAL A 120 -1.49 5.51 7.12
C VAL A 120 -2.74 6.34 7.38
N TRP A 121 -3.43 6.76 6.34
CA TRP A 121 -4.66 7.55 6.44
C TRP A 121 -5.80 6.78 7.13
N ALA A 122 -5.91 5.47 6.87
CA ALA A 122 -6.82 4.55 7.55
C ALA A 122 -6.37 4.17 8.98
N SER A 123 -5.26 4.74 9.48
CA SER A 123 -4.73 4.48 10.83
C SER A 123 -4.34 3.02 11.09
N LEU A 124 -4.08 2.24 10.03
CA LEU A 124 -3.57 0.87 10.13
C LEU A 124 -2.07 0.84 10.39
N CYS A 125 -1.35 1.79 9.79
CA CYS A 125 0.09 1.94 9.93
C CYS A 125 0.46 3.36 10.33
N ARG A 126 1.67 3.52 10.87
CA ARG A 126 2.39 4.79 10.88
C ARG A 126 3.56 4.75 9.91
N ASN A 127 3.95 5.93 9.46
CA ASN A 127 5.01 6.12 8.50
C ASN A 127 6.37 6.36 9.16
N GLU A 128 7.39 5.61 8.75
CA GLU A 128 8.80 5.88 9.07
C GLU A 128 9.61 6.06 7.77
N PRO A 129 10.77 6.73 7.79
CA PRO A 129 11.66 6.80 6.63
C PRO A 129 11.99 5.40 6.09
N GLY A 130 11.49 5.08 4.90
CA GLY A 130 11.68 3.77 4.25
C GLY A 130 10.79 2.63 4.77
N TYR A 131 10.09 2.77 5.90
CA TYR A 131 9.32 1.68 6.51
C TYR A 131 7.85 2.05 6.75
N LEU A 132 6.99 1.03 6.82
CA LEU A 132 5.69 1.13 7.49
C LEU A 132 5.75 0.30 8.76
N ILE A 133 5.14 0.82 9.83
CA ILE A 133 4.99 0.10 11.08
C ILE A 133 3.51 -0.04 11.37
N LEU A 134 3.08 -1.27 11.68
CA LEU A 134 1.72 -1.56 12.12
C LEU A 134 1.43 -0.76 13.38
N ASN A 135 0.24 -0.18 13.45
CA ASN A 135 -0.24 0.39 14.70
C ASN A 135 -0.67 -0.77 15.62
N HIS A 136 -0.45 -0.63 16.92
CA HIS A 136 -1.12 -1.52 17.88
C HIS A 136 -2.61 -1.23 17.76
N VAL A 137 -3.33 -2.10 17.05
CA VAL A 137 -4.79 -2.04 17.03
C VAL A 137 -5.21 -2.44 18.44
N VAL A 138 -5.66 -1.44 19.20
CA VAL A 138 -6.24 -1.63 20.53
C VAL A 138 -7.49 -2.48 20.43
#